data_AF-A0AAP5I3H5-F1
#
_entry.id   AF-A0AAP5I3H5-F1
#
_cell.length_a   1.000
_cell.length_b   1.000
_cell.length_c   1.000
_cell.angle_alpha   90.00
_cell.angle_beta   90.00
_cell.angle_gamma   90.00
#
_symmetry.space_group_name_H-M   'P 1'
#
loop_
_entity.id
_entity.type
_entity.pdbx_description
1 polymer ?
#
loop_
_entity_poly.entity_id
_entity_poly.type
_entity_poly.pdbx_seq_one_letter_code
_entity_poly.pdbx_strand_id
1 'polypeptide(L)'
;MATKNAGLQAKTRLLLALWDLGGVNQEVKTGDLTKRIISKGKKVADYKVIFEELEKKGAIAISKKGNSQFIKLVSPDGLEVLGEGLRNPDFRFDGTIVGTWTANALLKWIGDQDEARFNTSEPVNGVKNAIVSYEEFEKVSLKVYEQLNRDYNLNNLVPIYRIRREVGERVNREHFTTWLSGKELAQSNADVLGLPNLSKTNQDREAEALKNIQQILNLVSLYNPSHLCYTQTPT
;
A
#
# COMPACT_ATOMS: atom_id res chain seq x y z
N MET A 1 5.71 21.02 -35.45
CA MET A 1 6.05 20.32 -34.19
C MET A 1 5.20 20.80 -33.00
N ALA A 2 4.93 22.10 -32.84
CA ALA A 2 4.13 22.65 -31.73
C ALA A 2 2.68 22.11 -31.59
N THR A 3 2.01 21.77 -32.69
CA THR A 3 0.60 21.32 -32.67
C THR A 3 0.41 19.90 -32.13
N LYS A 4 1.37 19.00 -32.36
CA LYS A 4 1.33 17.62 -31.83
C LYS A 4 1.51 17.60 -30.30
N ASN A 5 2.37 18.47 -29.77
CA ASN A 5 2.65 18.53 -28.34
C ASN A 5 1.51 19.17 -27.55
N ALA A 6 0.84 20.19 -28.12
CA ALA A 6 -0.36 20.77 -27.52
C ALA A 6 -1.51 19.75 -27.39
N GLY A 7 -1.69 18.88 -28.40
CA GLY A 7 -2.68 17.80 -28.34
C GLY A 7 -2.35 16.74 -27.29
N LEU A 8 -1.06 16.40 -27.13
CA LEU A 8 -0.61 15.47 -26.09
C LEU A 8 -0.83 16.04 -24.68
N GLN A 9 -0.43 17.29 -24.45
CA GLN A 9 -0.60 17.96 -23.15
C GLN A 9 -2.07 18.04 -22.73
N ALA A 10 -2.96 18.37 -23.67
CA ALA A 10 -4.40 18.42 -23.42
C ALA A 10 -4.98 17.05 -23.05
N LYS A 11 -4.53 15.97 -23.71
CA LYS A 11 -4.92 14.59 -23.37
C LYS A 11 -4.47 14.20 -21.96
N THR A 12 -3.21 14.43 -21.62
CA THR A 12 -2.66 14.06 -20.31
C THR A 12 -3.34 14.83 -19.18
N ARG A 13 -3.58 16.14 -19.35
CA ARG A 13 -4.31 16.95 -18.36
C ARG A 13 -5.75 16.47 -18.15
N LEU A 14 -6.40 16.03 -19.23
CA LEU A 14 -7.76 15.51 -19.19
C LEU A 14 -7.83 14.18 -18.46
N LEU A 15 -6.93 13.25 -18.77
CA LEU A 15 -6.83 11.98 -18.07
C LEU A 15 -6.50 12.18 -16.58
N LEU A 16 -5.59 13.10 -16.24
CA LEU A 16 -5.27 13.43 -14.85
C LEU A 16 -6.48 14.00 -14.09
N ALA A 17 -7.26 14.89 -14.73
CA ALA A 17 -8.48 15.43 -14.15
C ALA A 17 -9.56 14.36 -13.95
N LEU A 18 -9.70 13.45 -14.92
CA LEU A 18 -10.64 12.34 -14.84
C LEU A 18 -10.26 11.37 -13.72
N TRP A 19 -8.96 11.08 -13.59
CA TRP A 19 -8.43 10.24 -12.53
C TRP A 19 -8.66 10.84 -11.14
N ASP A 20 -8.32 12.12 -10.90
CA ASP A 20 -8.53 12.77 -9.58
C ASP A 20 -10.02 12.90 -9.21
N LEU A 21 -10.93 12.91 -10.19
CA LEU A 21 -12.38 12.84 -9.97
C LEU A 21 -12.89 11.42 -9.64
N GLY A 22 -12.00 10.44 -9.56
CA GLY A 22 -12.35 9.04 -9.30
C GLY A 22 -12.85 8.29 -10.53
N GLY A 23 -12.53 8.76 -11.74
CA GLY A 23 -13.00 8.20 -13.01
C GLY A 23 -12.64 6.73 -13.24
N VAL A 24 -11.73 6.16 -12.44
CA VAL A 24 -11.43 4.72 -12.41
C VAL A 24 -12.61 3.92 -11.85
N ASN A 25 -13.21 4.41 -10.76
CA ASN A 25 -14.22 3.70 -9.98
C ASN A 25 -15.64 4.09 -10.37
N GLN A 26 -15.84 5.33 -10.84
CA GLN A 26 -17.16 5.87 -11.14
C GLN A 26 -17.22 6.63 -12.46
N GLU A 27 -18.43 6.74 -12.99
CA GLU A 27 -18.72 7.57 -14.16
C GLU A 27 -18.73 9.05 -13.78
N VAL A 28 -17.90 9.87 -14.45
CA VAL A 28 -17.76 11.30 -14.19
C VAL A 28 -18.51 12.10 -15.24
N LYS A 29 -19.32 13.09 -14.82
CA LYS A 29 -20.02 13.98 -15.74
C LYS A 29 -19.03 14.83 -16.54
N THR A 30 -19.21 14.87 -17.87
CA THR A 30 -18.37 15.66 -18.79
C THR A 30 -18.35 17.14 -18.42
N GLY A 31 -19.46 17.69 -17.92
CA GLY A 31 -19.54 19.06 -17.45
C GLY A 31 -18.62 19.36 -16.27
N ASP A 32 -18.44 18.42 -15.34
CA ASP A 32 -17.59 18.63 -14.17
C ASP A 32 -16.10 18.44 -14.51
N LEU A 33 -15.81 17.54 -15.44
CA LEU A 33 -14.47 17.37 -16.00
C LEU A 33 -14.01 18.63 -16.75
N THR A 34 -14.86 19.16 -17.63
CA THR A 34 -14.53 20.33 -18.46
C THR A 34 -14.38 21.62 -17.64
N LYS A 35 -15.16 21.80 -16.57
CA LYS A 35 -14.96 22.92 -15.61
C LYS A 35 -13.55 22.98 -15.01
N ARG A 36 -12.90 21.83 -14.80
CA ARG A 36 -11.53 21.77 -14.24
C ARG A 36 -10.45 22.10 -15.27
N ILE A 37 -10.68 21.75 -16.53
CA ILE A 37 -9.64 21.79 -17.57
C ILE A 37 -9.73 23.05 -18.44
N ILE A 38 -10.92 23.63 -18.59
CA ILE A 38 -11.11 24.82 -19.45
C ILE A 38 -10.36 26.01 -18.87
N SER A 39 -9.33 26.46 -19.59
CA SER A 39 -8.68 27.74 -19.39
C SER A 39 -9.53 28.87 -19.98
N LYS A 40 -9.36 30.10 -19.47
CA LYS A 40 -9.96 31.30 -20.07
C LYS A 40 -9.66 31.33 -21.59
N GLY A 41 -10.71 31.34 -22.41
CA GLY A 41 -10.63 31.45 -23.87
C GLY A 41 -10.79 30.16 -24.68
N LYS A 42 -10.83 28.97 -24.06
CA LYS A 42 -11.08 27.69 -24.77
C LYS A 42 -12.53 27.24 -24.61
N LYS A 43 -13.12 26.62 -25.65
CA LYS A 43 -14.51 26.13 -25.62
C LYS A 43 -14.56 24.63 -25.31
N VAL A 44 -15.66 24.18 -24.72
CA VAL A 44 -15.95 22.75 -24.49
C VAL A 44 -15.85 21.94 -25.80
N ALA A 45 -16.23 22.55 -26.92
CA ALA A 45 -16.21 21.94 -28.24
C ALA A 45 -14.79 21.51 -28.69
N ASP A 46 -13.76 22.24 -28.27
CA ASP A 46 -12.37 21.98 -28.66
C ASP A 46 -11.85 20.65 -28.08
N TYR A 47 -12.47 20.18 -26.99
CA TYR A 47 -12.12 18.92 -26.34
C TYR A 47 -12.86 17.71 -26.92
N LYS A 48 -13.88 17.91 -27.77
CA LYS A 48 -14.64 16.80 -28.37
C LYS A 48 -13.75 15.85 -29.16
N VAL A 49 -12.85 16.41 -29.97
CA VAL A 49 -11.87 15.64 -30.77
C VAL A 49 -10.96 14.82 -29.86
N ILE A 50 -10.55 15.39 -28.72
CA ILE A 50 -9.68 14.71 -27.76
C ILE A 50 -10.40 13.52 -27.10
N PHE A 51 -11.67 13.67 -26.75
CA PHE A 51 -12.47 12.57 -26.20
C PHE A 51 -12.61 11.42 -27.20
N GLU A 52 -12.92 11.72 -28.46
CA GLU A 52 -13.03 10.70 -29.52
C GLU A 52 -11.69 9.97 -29.76
N GLU A 53 -10.56 10.69 -29.70
CA GLU A 53 -9.23 10.08 -29.82
C GLU A 53 -8.86 9.19 -28.62
N LEU A 54 -9.24 9.58 -27.39
CA LEU A 54 -9.00 8.79 -26.19
C LEU A 54 -9.91 7.54 -26.15
N GLU A 55 -11.15 7.66 -26.62
CA GLU A 55 -12.09 6.53 -26.74
C GLU A 55 -11.59 5.53 -27.79
N LYS A 56 -11.13 6.00 -28.96
CA LYS A 56 -10.52 5.13 -29.98
C LYS A 56 -9.28 4.39 -29.49
N LYS A 57 -8.52 5.00 -28.57
CA LYS A 57 -7.36 4.36 -27.92
C LYS A 57 -7.74 3.40 -26.80
N GLY A 58 -9.02 3.26 -26.46
CA GLY A 58 -9.48 2.45 -25.34
C GLY A 58 -9.19 3.05 -23.97
N ALA A 59 -8.67 4.28 -23.89
CA ALA A 59 -8.29 4.90 -22.61
C ALA A 59 -9.50 5.35 -21.79
N ILE A 60 -10.60 5.71 -22.45
CA ILE A 60 -11.84 6.15 -21.81
C ILE A 60 -13.05 5.47 -22.45
N ALA A 61 -14.11 5.32 -21.67
CA ALA A 61 -15.43 4.91 -22.14
C ALA A 61 -16.42 6.07 -21.96
N ILE A 62 -17.20 6.35 -23.00
CA ILE A 62 -18.20 7.40 -22.99
C ILE A 62 -19.60 6.76 -22.91
N SER A 63 -20.36 7.12 -21.88
CA SER A 63 -21.76 6.73 -21.73
C SER A 63 -22.68 7.94 -21.76
N LYS A 64 -23.91 7.76 -22.22
CA LYS A 64 -24.94 8.82 -22.26
C LYS A 64 -26.11 8.41 -21.38
N LYS A 65 -26.51 9.29 -20.46
CA LYS A 65 -27.70 9.12 -19.63
C LYS A 65 -28.55 10.39 -19.73
N GLY A 66 -29.62 10.30 -20.52
CA GLY A 66 -30.41 11.47 -20.92
C GLY A 66 -29.58 12.47 -21.72
N ASN A 67 -29.67 13.76 -21.37
CA ASN A 67 -28.88 14.83 -22.00
C ASN A 67 -27.46 14.97 -21.42
N SER A 68 -27.09 14.14 -20.45
CA SER A 68 -25.77 14.21 -19.79
C SER A 68 -24.84 13.11 -20.33
N GLN A 69 -23.63 13.52 -20.69
CA GLN A 69 -22.55 12.62 -21.10
C GLN A 69 -21.63 12.35 -19.90
N PHE A 70 -21.35 11.07 -19.69
CA PHE A 70 -20.49 10.57 -18.63
C PHE A 70 -19.27 9.90 -19.23
N ILE A 71 -18.16 10.01 -18.52
CA ILE A 71 -16.86 9.51 -18.95
C ILE A 71 -16.29 8.69 -17.81
N LYS A 72 -15.82 7.49 -18.15
CA LYS A 72 -15.09 6.61 -17.24
C LYS A 72 -13.70 6.36 -17.80
N LEU A 73 -12.71 6.30 -16.93
CA LEU A 73 -11.37 5.84 -17.28
C LEU A 73 -11.40 4.32 -17.37
N VAL A 74 -10.93 3.77 -18.50
CA VAL A 74 -10.86 2.32 -18.68
C VAL A 74 -9.56 1.84 -18.04
N SER A 75 -9.64 0.89 -17.12
CA SER A 75 -8.46 0.29 -16.48
C SER A 75 -8.15 -1.06 -17.15
N PRO A 76 -6.88 -1.38 -17.45
CA PRO A 76 -5.65 -0.64 -17.13
C PRO A 76 -5.24 0.42 -18.18
N ASP A 77 -5.74 0.32 -19.41
CA ASP A 77 -5.24 1.07 -20.58
C ASP A 77 -5.22 2.60 -20.39
N GLY A 78 -6.26 3.16 -19.77
CA GLY A 78 -6.35 4.60 -19.50
C GLY A 78 -5.34 5.10 -18.48
N LEU A 79 -4.93 4.25 -17.53
CA LEU A 79 -3.88 4.56 -16.56
C LEU A 79 -2.50 4.51 -17.21
N GLU A 80 -2.29 3.55 -18.12
CA GLU A 80 -1.05 3.45 -18.90
C GLU A 80 -0.85 4.69 -19.78
N VAL A 81 -1.88 5.09 -20.54
CA VAL A 81 -1.84 6.29 -21.40
C VAL A 81 -1.62 7.56 -20.57
N LEU A 82 -2.20 7.65 -19.36
CA LEU A 82 -1.93 8.75 -18.43
C LEU A 82 -0.47 8.75 -17.97
N GLY A 83 0.04 7.59 -17.56
CA GLY A 83 1.41 7.40 -17.12
C GLY A 83 2.44 7.74 -18.20
N GLU A 84 2.25 7.26 -19.42
CA GLU A 84 3.08 7.59 -20.59
C GLU A 84 3.08 9.10 -20.87
N GLY A 85 1.89 9.71 -20.82
CA GLY A 85 1.73 11.15 -21.01
C GLY A 85 2.50 11.98 -19.97
N LEU A 86 2.46 11.58 -18.69
CA LEU A 86 3.17 12.28 -17.61
C LEU A 86 4.68 12.02 -17.60
N ARG A 87 5.13 10.87 -18.12
CA ARG A 87 6.56 10.53 -18.25
C ARG A 87 7.20 11.11 -19.51
N ASN A 88 6.40 11.66 -20.43
CA ASN A 88 6.92 12.24 -21.66
C ASN A 88 7.75 13.51 -21.35
N PRO A 89 9.01 13.60 -21.84
CA PRO A 89 9.88 14.76 -21.56
C PRO A 89 9.35 16.08 -22.14
N ASP A 90 8.50 16.02 -23.16
CA ASP A 90 7.86 17.18 -23.77
C ASP A 90 6.58 17.63 -23.03
N PHE A 91 6.13 16.86 -22.04
CA PHE A 91 4.96 17.22 -21.24
C PHE A 91 5.28 18.40 -20.32
N ARG A 92 4.49 19.46 -20.45
CA ARG A 92 4.59 20.67 -19.61
C ARG A 92 3.18 21.22 -19.40
N PHE A 93 2.98 21.89 -18.27
CA PHE A 93 1.75 22.65 -18.05
C PHE A 93 1.83 23.99 -18.80
N ASP A 94 0.76 24.35 -19.49
CA ASP A 94 0.64 25.66 -20.14
C ASP A 94 0.59 26.80 -19.13
N GLY A 95 1.28 27.90 -19.46
CA GLY A 95 1.26 29.15 -18.70
C GLY A 95 2.26 29.18 -17.55
N THR A 96 2.19 30.28 -16.77
CA THR A 96 3.10 30.52 -15.64
C THR A 96 2.58 29.94 -14.33
N ILE A 97 1.28 29.61 -14.25
CA ILE A 97 0.61 29.18 -13.02
C ILE A 97 -0.11 27.86 -13.27
N VAL A 98 0.13 26.89 -12.39
CA VAL A 98 -0.59 25.62 -12.35
C VAL A 98 -1.70 25.71 -11.31
N GLY A 99 -2.89 25.22 -11.62
CA GLY A 99 -4.00 25.20 -10.66
C GLY A 99 -3.71 24.26 -9.49
N THR A 100 -4.14 24.64 -8.28
CA THR A 100 -3.96 23.83 -7.05
C THR A 100 -4.48 22.41 -7.22
N TRP A 101 -5.61 22.22 -7.91
CA TRP A 101 -6.16 20.89 -8.19
C TRP A 101 -5.17 20.05 -9.01
N THR A 102 -4.52 20.64 -10.02
CA THR A 102 -3.60 19.93 -10.91
C THR A 102 -2.34 19.51 -10.15
N ALA A 103 -1.80 20.41 -9.31
CA ALA A 103 -0.63 20.11 -8.48
C ALA A 103 -0.94 18.99 -7.48
N ASN A 104 -2.06 19.08 -6.77
CA ASN A 104 -2.45 18.07 -5.78
C ASN A 104 -2.78 16.72 -6.44
N ALA A 105 -3.46 16.72 -7.59
CA ALA A 105 -3.72 15.51 -8.36
C ALA A 105 -2.42 14.84 -8.80
N LEU A 106 -1.43 15.61 -9.24
CA LEU A 106 -0.13 15.08 -9.62
C LEU A 106 0.63 14.48 -8.44
N LEU A 107 0.63 15.15 -7.28
CA LEU A 107 1.25 14.62 -6.06
C LEU A 107 0.63 13.29 -5.63
N LYS A 108 -0.70 13.20 -5.66
CA LYS A 108 -1.41 11.94 -5.40
C LYS A 108 -1.03 10.86 -6.40
N TRP A 109 -1.01 11.19 -7.69
CA TRP A 109 -0.63 10.25 -8.74
C TRP A 109 0.79 9.70 -8.54
N ILE A 110 1.75 10.56 -8.18
CA ILE A 110 3.12 10.13 -7.88
C ILE A 110 3.12 9.17 -6.67
N GLY A 111 2.38 9.49 -5.61
CA GLY A 111 2.21 8.61 -4.45
C GLY A 111 1.62 7.24 -4.80
N ASP A 112 0.50 7.20 -5.54
CA ASP A 112 -0.15 5.96 -6.00
C ASP A 112 0.77 5.13 -6.91
N GLN A 113 1.56 5.79 -7.78
CA GLN A 113 2.51 5.12 -8.65
C GLN A 113 3.71 4.58 -7.88
N ASP A 114 4.14 5.25 -6.82
CA ASP A 114 5.21 4.77 -5.95
C ASP A 114 4.72 3.54 -5.17
N GLU A 115 3.52 3.55 -4.59
CA GLU A 115 2.91 2.36 -3.97
C GLU A 115 2.80 1.18 -4.96
N ALA A 116 2.47 1.43 -6.22
CA ALA A 116 2.44 0.39 -7.26
C ALA A 116 3.85 -0.07 -7.73
N ARG A 117 4.84 0.85 -7.78
CA ARG A 117 6.25 0.55 -8.11
C ARG A 117 7.00 -0.15 -6.99
N PHE A 118 6.61 0.06 -5.73
CA PHE A 118 7.11 -0.73 -4.59
C PHE A 118 6.62 -2.19 -4.65
N ASN A 119 5.56 -2.47 -5.43
CA ASN A 119 5.09 -3.83 -5.71
C ASN A 119 5.68 -4.41 -7.01
N THR A 120 6.25 -3.58 -7.88
CA THR A 120 6.94 -4.00 -9.13
C THR A 120 8.17 -3.14 -9.39
N SER A 121 9.29 -3.47 -8.74
CA SER A 121 10.60 -3.03 -9.22
C SER A 121 11.67 -4.07 -8.89
N GLU A 122 12.18 -4.70 -9.95
CA GLU A 122 13.56 -5.16 -9.98
C GLU A 122 14.49 -3.97 -9.67
N PRO A 123 15.62 -4.22 -8.98
CA PRO A 123 16.42 -3.15 -8.39
C PRO A 123 17.33 -2.51 -9.43
N VAL A 124 17.21 -1.20 -9.62
CA VAL A 124 18.28 -0.39 -10.23
C VAL A 124 19.02 0.35 -9.11
N ASN A 125 20.20 -0.19 -8.79
CA ASN A 125 21.37 0.42 -8.16
C ASN A 125 21.19 1.45 -7.02
N GLY A 126 21.45 0.94 -5.80
CA GLY A 126 22.44 1.54 -4.89
C GLY A 126 21.91 2.40 -3.76
N VAL A 127 20.76 3.04 -3.89
CA VAL A 127 20.15 3.78 -2.77
C VAL A 127 19.09 2.90 -2.14
N LYS A 128 19.44 2.28 -1.00
CA LYS A 128 18.48 1.53 -0.20
C LYS A 128 17.45 2.52 0.36
N ASN A 129 16.26 2.59 -0.25
CA ASN A 129 15.19 3.50 0.17
C ASN A 129 14.87 3.36 1.66
N ALA A 130 14.63 4.50 2.32
CA ALA A 130 14.22 4.55 3.71
C ALA A 130 12.85 3.90 3.90
N ILE A 131 12.73 3.06 4.93
CA ILE A 131 11.50 2.36 5.29
C ILE A 131 10.76 3.22 6.32
N VAL A 132 9.58 3.70 5.94
CA VAL A 132 8.82 4.68 6.74
C VAL A 132 7.58 4.06 7.38
N SER A 133 7.16 2.87 6.94
CA SER A 133 5.95 2.19 7.45
C SER A 133 6.24 0.79 8.02
N TYR A 134 5.37 0.34 8.94
CA TYR A 134 5.42 -1.00 9.51
C TYR A 134 5.19 -2.10 8.46
N GLU A 135 4.22 -1.92 7.55
CA GLU A 135 3.95 -2.91 6.49
C GLU A 135 5.15 -3.11 5.55
N GLU A 136 5.84 -2.03 5.20
CA GLU A 136 7.06 -2.13 4.39
C GLU A 136 8.19 -2.79 5.20
N PHE A 137 8.33 -2.41 6.46
CA PHE A 137 9.29 -3.02 7.38
C PHE A 137 9.08 -4.53 7.54
N GLU A 138 7.84 -4.98 7.71
CA GLU A 138 7.48 -6.38 7.84
C GLU A 138 7.88 -7.17 6.59
N LYS A 139 7.44 -6.72 5.40
CA LYS A 139 7.77 -7.38 4.12
C LYS A 139 9.27 -7.45 3.88
N VAL A 140 9.98 -6.34 4.09
CA VAL A 140 11.44 -6.29 3.90
C VAL A 140 12.16 -7.18 4.90
N SER A 141 11.75 -7.16 6.17
CA SER A 141 12.37 -7.95 7.23
C SER A 141 12.16 -9.46 7.02
N LEU A 142 10.97 -9.87 6.57
CA LEU A 142 10.68 -11.26 6.21
C LEU A 142 11.55 -11.73 5.05
N LYS A 143 11.69 -10.91 3.99
CA LYS A 143 12.57 -11.24 2.86
C LYS A 143 14.03 -11.38 3.28
N VAL A 144 14.52 -10.46 4.12
CA VAL A 144 15.89 -10.50 4.66
C VAL A 144 16.08 -11.73 5.55
N TYR A 145 15.09 -12.06 6.38
CA TYR A 145 15.09 -13.26 7.21
C TYR A 145 15.23 -14.52 6.35
N GLU A 146 14.38 -14.70 5.34
CA GLU A 146 14.44 -15.86 4.45
C GLU A 146 15.77 -15.95 3.72
N GLN A 147 16.28 -14.83 3.22
CA GLN A 147 17.56 -14.77 2.54
C GLN A 147 18.70 -15.19 3.47
N LEU A 148 18.82 -14.56 4.64
CA LEU A 148 19.87 -14.91 5.61
C LEU A 148 19.76 -16.36 6.07
N ASN A 149 18.54 -16.87 6.21
CA ASN A 149 18.30 -18.24 6.60
C ASN A 149 18.81 -19.23 5.54
N ARG A 150 18.56 -18.95 4.26
CA ARG A 150 19.07 -19.75 3.12
C ARG A 150 20.57 -19.62 2.97
N ASP A 151 21.10 -18.40 2.96
CA ASP A 151 22.50 -18.12 2.65
C ASP A 151 23.45 -18.69 3.72
N TYR A 152 23.02 -18.68 4.98
CA TYR A 152 23.82 -19.15 6.12
C TYR A 152 23.30 -20.47 6.73
N ASN A 153 22.31 -21.13 6.12
CA ASN A 153 21.67 -22.35 6.62
C ASN A 153 21.31 -22.27 8.12
N LEU A 154 20.61 -21.21 8.51
CA LEU A 154 20.35 -20.91 9.93
C LEU A 154 19.17 -21.71 10.51
N ASN A 155 18.59 -22.66 9.79
CA ASN A 155 17.50 -23.52 10.26
C ASN A 155 16.33 -22.76 10.94
N ASN A 156 15.93 -21.65 10.33
CA ASN A 156 14.92 -20.71 10.81
C ASN A 156 15.30 -19.96 12.10
N LEU A 157 16.57 -19.99 12.49
CA LEU A 157 17.11 -19.32 13.68
C LEU A 157 17.98 -18.12 13.29
N VAL A 158 17.45 -17.24 12.46
CA VAL A 158 18.18 -16.03 12.03
C VAL A 158 18.29 -15.07 13.22
N PRO A 159 19.53 -14.69 13.65
CA PRO A 159 19.69 -13.75 14.73
C PRO A 159 19.20 -12.34 14.33
N ILE A 160 18.43 -11.70 15.21
CA ILE A 160 17.84 -10.37 15.00
C ILE A 160 18.92 -9.32 14.64
N TYR A 161 20.13 -9.42 15.22
CA TYR A 161 21.21 -8.48 14.92
C TYR A 161 21.67 -8.54 13.45
N ARG A 162 21.54 -9.68 12.76
CA ARG A 162 21.89 -9.80 11.34
C ARG A 162 20.86 -9.09 10.48
N ILE A 163 19.58 -9.27 10.80
CA ILE A 163 18.49 -8.53 10.15
C ILE A 163 18.70 -7.03 10.33
N ARG A 164 19.01 -6.57 11.56
CA ARG A 164 19.29 -5.15 11.84
C ARG A 164 20.49 -4.60 11.07
N ARG A 165 21.52 -5.40 10.79
CA ARG A 165 22.64 -4.97 9.95
C ARG A 165 22.21 -4.74 8.51
N GLU A 166 21.33 -5.59 7.97
CA GLU A 166 20.90 -5.51 6.58
C GLU A 166 19.89 -4.39 6.30
N VAL A 167 18.92 -4.20 7.19
CA VAL A 167 17.88 -3.15 7.06
C VAL A 167 18.25 -1.85 7.78
N GLY A 168 19.41 -1.83 8.44
CA GLY A 168 19.74 -0.84 9.44
C GLY A 168 19.95 0.59 8.96
N GLU A 169 20.45 0.73 7.74
CA GLU A 169 20.61 2.01 7.05
C GLU A 169 19.27 2.55 6.52
N ARG A 170 18.26 1.68 6.42
CA ARG A 170 16.93 2.01 5.88
C ARG A 170 15.93 2.36 6.97
N VAL A 171 16.15 1.91 8.20
CA VAL A 171 15.19 2.04 9.31
C VAL A 171 15.85 2.80 10.46
N ASN A 172 15.22 3.87 10.92
CA ASN A 172 15.63 4.56 12.15
C ASN A 172 15.68 3.55 13.31
N ARG A 173 16.72 3.63 14.16
CA ARG A 173 16.89 2.78 15.34
C ARG A 173 15.67 2.75 16.25
N GLU A 174 14.99 3.88 16.46
CA GLU A 174 13.80 3.96 17.31
C GLU A 174 12.61 3.20 16.70
N HIS A 175 12.36 3.40 15.40
CA HIS A 175 11.33 2.67 14.66
C HIS A 175 11.60 1.17 14.65
N PHE A 176 12.85 0.75 14.37
CA PHE A 176 13.23 -0.67 14.39
C PHE A 176 12.95 -1.34 15.74
N THR A 177 13.30 -0.66 16.83
CA THR A 177 13.08 -1.18 18.19
C THR A 177 11.59 -1.26 18.52
N THR A 178 10.84 -0.23 18.15
CA THR A 178 9.39 -0.16 18.36
C THR A 178 8.66 -1.27 17.58
N TRP A 179 8.99 -1.46 16.31
CA TRP A 179 8.35 -2.46 15.46
C TRP A 179 8.66 -3.91 15.86
N LEU A 180 9.88 -4.17 16.32
CA LEU A 180 10.23 -5.49 16.88
C LEU A 180 9.66 -5.75 18.28
N SER A 181 9.32 -4.71 19.03
CA SER A 181 8.76 -4.87 20.38
C SER A 181 7.32 -5.41 20.39
N GLY A 182 6.67 -5.50 19.23
CA GLY A 182 5.29 -5.96 19.10
C GLY A 182 4.24 -4.95 19.58
N LYS A 183 4.62 -3.70 19.89
CA LYS A 183 3.68 -2.62 20.26
C LYS A 183 2.68 -2.28 19.15
N GLU A 184 3.11 -2.40 17.90
CA GLU A 184 2.28 -2.16 16.72
C GLU A 184 1.72 -3.47 16.13
N LEU A 185 1.92 -4.60 16.82
CA LEU A 185 1.39 -5.90 16.39
C LEU A 185 -0.14 -5.89 16.56
N ALA A 186 -0.86 -6.32 15.52
CA ALA A 186 -2.31 -6.50 15.63
C ALA A 186 -2.64 -7.49 16.77
N GLN A 187 -3.66 -7.16 17.57
CA GLN A 187 -4.03 -7.97 18.73
C GLN A 187 -4.36 -9.42 18.35
N SER A 188 -4.98 -9.64 17.18
CA SER A 188 -5.24 -10.99 16.64
C SER A 188 -3.96 -11.82 16.49
N ASN A 189 -2.85 -11.20 16.10
CA ASN A 189 -1.58 -11.89 15.92
C ASN A 189 -0.90 -12.14 17.27
N ALA A 190 -1.05 -11.21 18.22
CA ALA A 190 -0.57 -11.39 19.60
C ALA A 190 -1.30 -12.56 20.28
N ASP A 191 -2.63 -12.64 20.10
CA ASP A 191 -3.48 -13.69 20.67
C ASP A 191 -3.09 -15.08 20.15
N VAL A 192 -2.80 -15.22 18.84
CA VAL A 192 -2.31 -16.48 18.24
C VAL A 192 -0.99 -16.93 18.86
N LEU A 193 -0.11 -15.98 19.19
CA LEU A 193 1.19 -16.24 19.80
C LEU A 193 1.14 -16.36 21.33
N GLY A 194 -0.04 -16.22 21.94
CA GLY A 194 -0.22 -16.22 23.40
C GLY A 194 0.49 -15.04 24.10
N LEU A 195 0.74 -13.94 23.38
CA LEU A 195 1.43 -12.78 23.91
C LEU A 195 0.47 -11.94 24.79
N PRO A 196 0.95 -11.40 25.92
CA PRO A 196 0.13 -10.59 26.80
C PRO A 196 -0.26 -9.28 26.12
N ASN A 197 -1.56 -9.00 26.07
CA ASN A 197 -2.10 -7.77 25.50
C ASN A 197 -1.48 -6.52 26.19
N LEU A 198 -0.83 -5.67 25.39
CA LEU A 198 -0.10 -4.47 25.84
C LEU A 198 -0.99 -3.26 26.11
N SER A 199 -2.25 -3.26 25.65
CA SER A 199 -3.20 -2.17 25.88
C SER A 199 -4.06 -2.35 27.14
N LYS A 200 -4.01 -3.54 27.77
CA LYS A 200 -4.70 -3.84 29.03
C LYS A 200 -3.99 -3.21 30.22
N THR A 201 -4.75 -2.74 31.21
CA THR A 201 -4.18 -2.15 32.43
C THR A 201 -3.39 -3.21 33.21
N ASN A 202 -2.51 -2.79 34.12
CA ASN A 202 -1.73 -3.72 34.94
C ASN A 202 -2.63 -4.70 35.73
N GLN A 203 -3.80 -4.24 36.20
CA GLN A 203 -4.77 -5.11 36.90
C GLN A 203 -5.40 -6.16 35.97
N ASP A 204 -5.74 -5.80 34.75
CA ASP A 204 -6.33 -6.73 33.78
C ASP A 204 -5.32 -7.83 33.39
N ARG A 205 -4.04 -7.47 33.30
CA ARG A 205 -2.93 -8.39 33.02
C ARG A 205 -2.69 -9.37 34.16
N GLU A 206 -2.75 -8.90 35.41
CA GLU A 206 -2.65 -9.74 36.60
C GLU A 206 -3.83 -10.72 36.69
N ALA A 207 -5.05 -10.26 36.44
CA ALA A 207 -6.24 -11.12 36.45
C ALA A 207 -6.18 -12.23 35.38
N GLU A 208 -5.71 -11.90 34.18
CA GLU A 208 -5.53 -12.87 33.08
C GLU A 208 -4.40 -13.87 33.38
N ALA A 209 -3.28 -13.41 33.95
CA ALA A 209 -2.20 -14.29 34.40
C ALA A 209 -2.67 -15.28 35.49
N LEU A 210 -3.44 -14.81 36.48
CA LEU A 210 -4.00 -15.66 37.53
C LEU A 210 -4.98 -16.70 36.96
N LYS A 211 -5.80 -16.32 35.98
CA LYS A 211 -6.71 -17.24 35.28
C LYS A 211 -5.95 -18.33 34.52
N ASN A 212 -4.86 -17.97 33.84
CA ASN A 212 -4.00 -18.92 33.14
C ASN A 212 -3.30 -19.89 34.11
N ILE A 213 -2.77 -19.39 35.23
CA ILE A 213 -2.20 -20.22 36.29
C ILE A 213 -3.22 -21.22 36.82
N GLN A 214 -4.46 -20.79 37.06
CA GLN A 214 -5.54 -21.68 37.49
C GLN A 214 -5.84 -22.78 36.47
N GLN A 215 -5.86 -22.44 35.16
CA GLN A 215 -6.05 -23.43 34.10
C GLN A 215 -4.92 -24.46 34.07
N ILE A 216 -3.67 -24.03 34.19
CA ILE A 216 -2.51 -24.94 34.24
C ILE A 216 -2.61 -25.86 35.46
N LEU A 217 -2.94 -25.31 36.64
CA LEU A 217 -3.08 -26.11 37.86
C LEU A 217 -4.16 -27.19 37.73
N ASN A 218 -5.29 -26.85 37.10
CA ASN A 218 -6.38 -27.78 36.83
C ASN A 218 -5.98 -28.87 35.81
N LEU A 219 -5.16 -28.52 34.82
CA LEU A 219 -4.65 -29.49 33.85
C LEU A 219 -3.61 -30.44 34.48
N VAL A 220 -2.73 -29.92 35.34
CA VAL A 220 -1.74 -30.73 36.05
C VAL A 220 -2.38 -31.61 37.11
N SER A 221 -3.46 -31.16 37.77
CA SER A 221 -4.18 -31.97 38.76
C SER A 221 -4.89 -33.18 38.15
N LEU A 222 -5.30 -33.10 36.87
CA LEU A 222 -5.81 -34.24 36.10
C LEU A 222 -4.76 -35.34 35.84
N TYR A 223 -3.47 -34.99 35.95
CA TYR A 223 -2.34 -35.90 35.75
C TYR A 223 -1.78 -36.51 37.04
N ASN A 224 -2.46 -36.39 38.19
CA ASN A 224 -2.09 -37.15 39.38
C ASN A 224 -2.21 -38.67 39.10
N PRO A 225 -1.10 -39.43 39.09
CA PRO A 225 -1.18 -40.87 38.85
C PRO A 225 -1.85 -41.53 40.06
N SER A 226 -2.95 -42.21 39.78
CA SER A 226 -3.62 -43.12 40.70
C SER A 226 -2.65 -44.19 41.22
N HIS A 227 -2.63 -44.33 42.55
CA HIS A 227 -2.13 -45.45 43.34
C HIS A 227 -1.63 -46.68 42.55
N LEU A 228 -0.30 -46.88 42.52
CA LEU A 228 0.26 -48.21 42.31
C LEU A 228 0.04 -49.03 43.58
N CYS A 229 -0.95 -49.93 43.54
CA CYS A 229 -1.21 -50.92 44.57
C CYS A 229 0.04 -51.81 44.77
N TYR A 230 0.57 -51.84 46.00
CA TYR A 230 1.56 -52.83 46.39
C TYR A 230 0.88 -54.21 46.49
N THR A 231 1.11 -55.10 45.52
CA THR A 231 0.89 -56.54 45.73
C THR A 231 2.15 -57.13 46.34
N GLN A 232 2.17 -57.24 47.67
CA GLN A 232 3.11 -58.12 48.38
C GLN A 232 2.70 -59.58 48.11
N THR A 233 3.62 -60.34 47.53
CA THR A 233 3.49 -61.75 47.16
C THR A 233 3.38 -62.67 48.38
N PRO A 234 2.64 -63.80 48.31
CA PRO A 234 2.58 -64.78 49.39
C PRO A 234 3.86 -65.64 49.41
N THR A 235 4.31 -65.98 50.62
CA THR A 235 5.36 -66.97 50.95
C THR A 235 4.93 -68.39 50.64
#